data_AF-A0A2W0EVY9-F1
#
_entry.id   AF-A0A2W0EVY9-F1
#
_cell.length_a   1.000
_cell.length_b   1.000
_cell.length_c   1.000
_cell.angle_alpha   90.00
_cell.angle_beta   90.00
_cell.angle_gamma   90.00
#
_symmetry.space_group_name_H-M   'P 1'
#
loop_
_entity.id
_entity.type
_entity.pdbx_description
1 polymer ?
#
loop_
_entity_poly.entity_id
_entity_poly.type
_entity_poly.pdbx_seq_one_letter_code
_entity_poly.pdbx_strand_id
1 'polypeptide(L)'
;MSQHPQPLFETFDRFHELNFLHLNGELPAVRDFLHGCADELQAVEGYRAVRGFLKSYAGNEATFNSYRTHVERLLLWSLLVAVKPLVELRRRDAEAFMEFCLNPPADWIGPVVKSRFLRVGGRKKLDTDTYIVNLQWRPFSHTVAKRERKIAEEAVAALPSRPYRLSQGSVAQA
;
A
#
# COMPACT_ATOMS: atom_id res chain seq x y z
N MET A 1 2.40 -19.39 -0.50
CA MET A 1 1.94 -17.99 -0.61
C MET A 1 2.63 -17.18 0.48
N SER A 2 3.20 -16.03 0.14
CA SER A 2 3.71 -15.11 1.16
C SER A 2 2.52 -14.59 1.97
N GLN A 3 2.44 -14.95 3.25
CA GLN A 3 1.34 -14.51 4.13
C GLN A 3 1.43 -13.02 4.52
N HIS A 4 2.47 -12.32 4.07
CA HIS A 4 2.73 -10.94 4.44
C HIS A 4 2.26 -9.95 3.37
N PRO A 5 1.78 -8.77 3.79
CA PRO A 5 1.39 -7.72 2.86
C PRO A 5 2.60 -7.19 2.09
N GLN A 6 2.42 -6.94 0.80
CA GLN A 6 3.39 -6.24 -0.03
C GLN A 6 2.72 -5.14 -0.85
N PRO A 7 3.47 -4.11 -1.28
CA PRO A 7 2.87 -2.98 -1.98
C PRO A 7 2.50 -3.37 -3.41
N LEU A 8 1.41 -2.77 -3.91
CA LEU A 8 0.84 -3.09 -5.22
C LEU A 8 0.80 -1.87 -6.14
N PHE A 9 0.78 -0.65 -5.60
CA PHE A 9 0.60 0.55 -6.40
C PHE A 9 1.80 1.48 -6.31
N GLU A 10 2.33 1.88 -7.46
CA GLU A 10 3.48 2.78 -7.56
C GLU A 10 3.20 4.22 -7.11
N THR A 11 4.23 5.07 -7.11
CA THR A 11 4.10 6.53 -6.98
C THR A 11 3.20 7.11 -8.06
N PHE A 12 2.73 8.34 -7.83
CA PHE A 12 1.86 9.05 -8.76
C PHE A 12 2.46 9.05 -10.18
N ASP A 13 3.66 9.59 -10.37
CA ASP A 13 4.27 9.67 -11.71
C ASP A 13 4.35 8.32 -12.42
N ARG A 14 4.90 7.30 -11.75
CA ARG A 14 5.07 5.97 -12.33
C ARG A 14 3.75 5.26 -12.61
N PHE A 15 2.74 5.48 -11.77
CA PHE A 15 1.41 4.93 -11.99
C PHE A 15 0.78 5.46 -13.29
N HIS A 16 1.07 6.72 -13.66
CA HIS A 16 0.57 7.33 -14.89
C HIS A 16 1.28 6.81 -16.15
N GLU A 17 2.54 6.38 -16.02
CA GLU A 17 3.31 5.78 -17.10
C GLU A 17 2.80 4.37 -17.47
N LEU A 18 2.04 3.71 -16.59
CA LEU A 18 1.56 2.35 -16.82
C LEU A 18 0.50 2.26 -17.93
N ASN A 19 0.58 1.22 -18.76
CA ASN A 19 -0.50 0.89 -19.70
C ASN A 19 -1.74 0.38 -18.95
N PHE A 20 -2.88 1.07 -19.02
CA PHE A 20 -4.11 0.71 -18.28
C PHE A 20 -4.95 -0.41 -18.92
N LEU A 21 -4.62 -0.83 -20.13
CA LEU A 21 -5.30 -1.93 -20.82
C LEU A 21 -4.72 -3.29 -20.43
N HIS A 22 -3.44 -3.34 -20.07
CA HIS A 22 -2.71 -4.58 -19.80
C HIS A 22 -1.82 -4.48 -18.56
N LEU A 23 -1.56 -5.61 -17.91
CA LEU A 23 -0.65 -5.67 -16.74
C LEU A 23 0.82 -5.88 -17.13
N ASN A 24 1.13 -5.98 -18.43
CA ASN A 24 2.49 -6.31 -18.89
C ASN A 24 3.52 -5.23 -18.52
N GLY A 25 3.07 -3.98 -18.39
CA GLY A 25 3.91 -2.87 -17.93
C GLY A 25 4.00 -2.72 -16.41
N GLU A 26 3.30 -3.55 -15.65
CA GLU A 26 3.41 -3.55 -14.19
C GLU A 26 4.66 -4.30 -13.71
N LEU A 27 5.11 -3.95 -12.50
CA LEU A 27 6.28 -4.57 -11.89
C LEU A 27 6.08 -6.09 -11.75
N PRO A 28 7.12 -6.91 -12.07
CA PRO A 28 7.04 -8.36 -11.93
C PRO A 28 6.56 -8.80 -10.54
N ALA A 29 7.09 -8.19 -9.47
CA ALA A 29 6.68 -8.51 -8.11
C ALA A 29 5.19 -8.29 -7.82
N VAL A 30 4.55 -7.30 -8.47
CA VAL A 30 3.10 -7.05 -8.35
C VAL A 30 2.34 -8.13 -9.11
N ARG A 31 2.77 -8.46 -10.33
CA ARG A 31 2.15 -9.52 -11.13
C ARG A 31 2.24 -10.87 -10.43
N ASP A 32 3.42 -11.21 -9.91
CA ASP A 32 3.68 -12.45 -9.18
C ASP A 32 2.84 -12.56 -7.91
N PHE A 33 2.57 -11.43 -7.22
CA PHE A 33 1.62 -11.40 -6.11
C PHE A 33 0.23 -11.85 -6.53
N LEU A 34 -0.30 -11.19 -7.56
CA LEU A 34 -1.68 -11.33 -7.98
C LEU A 34 -1.94 -12.71 -8.56
N HIS A 35 -0.99 -13.24 -9.33
CA HIS A 35 -1.03 -14.60 -9.85
C HIS A 35 -0.69 -15.67 -8.79
N GLY A 36 -0.07 -15.28 -7.68
CA GLY A 36 0.17 -16.15 -6.53
C GLY A 36 -1.04 -16.28 -5.59
N CYS A 37 -2.09 -15.47 -5.78
CA CYS A 37 -3.36 -15.61 -5.08
C CYS A 37 -4.18 -16.79 -5.62
N ALA A 38 -5.06 -17.35 -4.79
CA ALA A 38 -6.00 -18.38 -5.24
C ALA A 38 -6.96 -17.81 -6.30
N ASP A 39 -7.30 -18.59 -7.32
CA ASP A 39 -8.10 -18.12 -8.47
C ASP A 39 -9.48 -17.59 -8.04
N GLU A 40 -10.07 -18.17 -6.99
CA GLU A 40 -11.36 -17.74 -6.44
C GLU A 40 -11.33 -16.32 -5.88
N LEU A 41 -10.14 -15.80 -5.51
CA LEU A 41 -9.99 -14.44 -4.99
C LEU A 41 -10.06 -13.37 -6.07
N GLN A 42 -9.95 -13.74 -7.35
CA GLN A 42 -9.99 -12.81 -8.48
C GLN A 42 -9.07 -11.60 -8.27
N ALA A 43 -7.84 -11.86 -7.81
CA ALA A 43 -6.92 -10.81 -7.35
C ALA A 43 -6.57 -9.82 -8.48
N VAL A 44 -6.44 -10.32 -9.71
CA VAL A 44 -6.18 -9.51 -10.91
C VAL A 44 -7.35 -8.56 -11.19
N GLU A 45 -8.58 -9.03 -11.08
CA GLU A 45 -9.80 -8.24 -11.26
C GLU A 45 -9.94 -7.19 -10.16
N GLY A 46 -9.69 -7.57 -8.89
CA GLY A 46 -9.65 -6.65 -7.76
C GLY A 46 -8.61 -5.54 -7.95
N TYR A 47 -7.40 -5.91 -8.35
CA TYR A 47 -6.34 -4.96 -8.66
C TYR A 47 -6.74 -4.01 -9.81
N ARG A 48 -7.36 -4.53 -10.89
CA ARG A 48 -7.87 -3.70 -12.00
C ARG A 48 -8.94 -2.72 -11.55
N ALA A 49 -9.87 -3.15 -10.68
CA ALA A 49 -10.91 -2.28 -10.14
C ALA A 49 -10.30 -1.12 -9.33
N VAL A 50 -9.35 -1.42 -8.44
CA VAL A 50 -8.64 -0.40 -7.65
C VAL A 50 -7.82 0.53 -8.54
N ARG A 51 -7.12 -0.01 -9.53
CA ARG A 51 -6.37 0.76 -10.50
C ARG A 51 -7.27 1.71 -11.29
N GLY A 52 -8.45 1.25 -11.72
CA GLY A 52 -9.45 2.08 -12.38
C GLY A 52 -9.93 3.22 -11.49
N PHE A 53 -10.23 2.93 -10.21
CA PHE A 53 -10.59 3.93 -9.22
C PHE A 53 -9.49 4.99 -9.06
N LEU A 54 -8.23 4.57 -8.87
CA LEU A 54 -7.11 5.50 -8.71
C LEU A 54 -6.87 6.37 -9.94
N LYS A 55 -7.08 5.83 -11.15
CA LYS A 55 -7.00 6.58 -12.41
C LYS A 55 -7.99 7.75 -12.46
N SER A 56 -9.17 7.61 -11.86
CA SER A 56 -10.16 8.70 -11.80
C SER A 56 -9.68 9.93 -11.01
N TYR A 57 -8.62 9.77 -10.19
CA TYR A 57 -8.01 10.84 -9.39
C TYR A 57 -6.59 11.20 -9.87
N ALA A 58 -6.27 10.83 -11.11
CA ALA A 58 -5.03 11.15 -11.82
C ALA A 58 -4.70 12.64 -11.93
N GLY A 59 -5.67 13.54 -11.70
CA GLY A 59 -5.45 14.99 -11.77
C GLY A 59 -4.93 15.63 -10.48
N ASN A 60 -4.88 14.89 -9.36
CA ASN A 60 -4.46 15.43 -8.06
C ASN A 60 -3.58 14.43 -7.31
N GLU A 61 -2.27 14.70 -7.28
CA GLU A 61 -1.29 13.84 -6.62
C GLU A 61 -1.55 13.64 -5.12
N ALA A 62 -1.99 14.67 -4.40
CA ALA A 62 -2.27 14.57 -2.97
C ALA A 62 -3.47 13.65 -2.71
N THR A 63 -4.55 13.81 -3.47
CA THR A 63 -5.74 12.95 -3.40
C THR A 63 -5.40 11.52 -3.80
N PHE A 64 -4.67 11.34 -4.91
CA PHE A 64 -4.18 10.03 -5.33
C PHE A 64 -3.36 9.34 -4.23
N ASN A 65 -2.42 10.05 -3.60
CA ASN A 65 -1.55 9.48 -2.58
C ASN A 65 -2.33 9.04 -1.33
N SER A 66 -3.32 9.82 -0.90
CA SER A 66 -4.23 9.44 0.17
C SER A 66 -5.02 8.20 -0.21
N TYR A 67 -5.72 8.26 -1.34
CA TYR A 67 -6.58 7.17 -1.81
C TYR A 67 -5.81 5.89 -2.07
N ARG A 68 -4.66 5.94 -2.74
CA ARG A 68 -3.75 4.79 -2.96
C ARG A 68 -3.50 4.05 -1.66
N THR A 69 -3.21 4.78 -0.58
CA THR A 69 -2.95 4.16 0.72
C THR A 69 -4.18 3.42 1.27
N HIS A 70 -5.37 4.01 1.15
CA HIS A 70 -6.60 3.43 1.67
C HIS A 70 -7.09 2.22 0.84
N VAL A 71 -7.14 2.35 -0.48
CA VAL A 71 -7.63 1.28 -1.35
C VAL A 71 -6.65 0.11 -1.47
N GLU A 72 -5.34 0.38 -1.34
CA GLU A 72 -4.33 -0.69 -1.26
C GLU A 72 -4.48 -1.50 0.03
N ARG A 73 -4.75 -0.84 1.18
CA ARG A 73 -5.05 -1.54 2.43
C ARG A 73 -6.30 -2.41 2.30
N LEU A 74 -7.36 -1.89 1.68
CA LEU A 74 -8.60 -2.64 1.47
C LEU A 74 -8.37 -3.87 0.59
N LEU A 75 -7.65 -3.72 -0.54
CA LEU A 75 -7.32 -4.82 -1.44
C LEU A 75 -6.45 -5.88 -0.76
N LEU A 76 -5.40 -5.46 -0.04
CA LEU A 76 -4.56 -6.41 0.69
C LEU A 76 -5.35 -7.12 1.79
N TRP A 77 -6.19 -6.41 2.53
CA TRP A 77 -7.03 -7.00 3.56
C TRP A 77 -8.02 -8.00 2.97
N SER A 78 -8.66 -7.68 1.84
CA SER A 78 -9.61 -8.58 1.18
C SER A 78 -8.93 -9.89 0.75
N LEU A 79 -7.72 -9.79 0.20
CA LEU A 79 -6.98 -10.95 -0.32
C LEU A 79 -6.32 -11.79 0.77
N LEU A 80 -5.73 -11.16 1.79
CA LEU A 80 -4.87 -11.85 2.77
C LEU A 80 -5.58 -12.17 4.10
N VAL A 81 -6.60 -11.40 4.46
CA VAL A 81 -7.25 -11.51 5.78
C VAL A 81 -8.69 -11.99 5.63
N ALA A 82 -9.50 -11.30 4.84
CA ALA A 82 -10.88 -11.71 4.58
C ALA A 82 -10.98 -12.92 3.65
N VAL A 83 -9.91 -13.18 2.87
CA VAL A 83 -9.82 -14.24 1.85
C VAL A 83 -11.07 -14.23 0.96
N LYS A 84 -11.35 -13.05 0.40
CA LYS A 84 -12.57 -12.78 -0.37
C LYS A 84 -12.28 -11.84 -1.55
N PRO A 85 -12.91 -12.05 -2.72
CA PRO A 85 -12.81 -11.11 -3.84
C PRO A 85 -13.23 -9.71 -3.42
N LEU A 86 -12.46 -8.71 -3.84
CA LEU A 86 -12.74 -7.31 -3.55
C LEU A 86 -14.16 -6.90 -3.98
N VAL A 87 -14.61 -7.42 -5.13
CA VAL A 87 -15.92 -7.11 -5.72
C VAL A 87 -17.11 -7.72 -4.96
N GLU A 88 -16.85 -8.68 -4.07
CA GLU A 88 -17.88 -9.35 -3.29
C GLU A 88 -18.03 -8.78 -1.89
N LEU A 89 -17.19 -7.82 -1.49
CA LEU A 89 -17.26 -7.19 -0.18
C LEU A 89 -18.63 -6.54 0.05
N ARG A 90 -19.20 -6.79 1.22
CA ARG A 90 -20.49 -6.27 1.67
C ARG A 90 -20.31 -5.35 2.86
N ARG A 91 -21.40 -4.72 3.31
CA ARG A 91 -21.40 -3.82 4.48
C ARG A 91 -20.73 -4.42 5.73
N ARG A 92 -21.04 -5.69 6.05
CA ARG A 92 -20.41 -6.39 7.18
C ARG A 92 -18.89 -6.51 7.05
N ASP A 93 -18.39 -6.64 5.81
CA ASP A 93 -16.96 -6.76 5.55
C ASP A 93 -16.30 -5.38 5.69
N ALA A 94 -17.02 -4.29 5.40
CA ALA A 94 -16.53 -2.93 5.67
C ALA A 94 -16.37 -2.66 7.17
N GLU A 95 -17.31 -3.12 8.01
CA GLU A 95 -17.19 -3.03 9.47
C GLU A 95 -15.97 -3.81 9.97
N ALA A 96 -15.77 -5.04 9.49
CA ALA A 96 -14.59 -5.84 9.82
C ALA A 96 -13.27 -5.20 9.33
N PHE A 97 -13.27 -4.57 8.16
CA PHE A 97 -12.11 -3.83 7.65
C PHE A 97 -11.79 -2.61 8.51
N MET A 98 -12.81 -1.89 8.99
CA MET A 98 -12.62 -0.75 9.89
C MET A 98 -12.04 -1.19 11.24
N GLU A 99 -12.52 -2.29 11.80
CA GLU A 99 -11.95 -2.89 13.01
C GLU A 99 -10.50 -3.33 12.80
N PHE A 100 -10.20 -3.95 11.66
CA PHE A 100 -8.83 -4.30 11.28
C PHE A 100 -7.94 -3.05 11.16
N CYS A 101 -8.44 -1.94 10.62
CA CYS A 101 -7.68 -0.70 10.54
C CYS A 101 -7.41 -0.09 11.91
N LEU A 102 -8.27 -0.31 12.91
CA LEU A 102 -8.06 0.13 14.29
C LEU A 102 -6.99 -0.71 14.99
N ASN A 103 -6.99 -2.02 14.75
CA ASN A 103 -6.11 -2.98 15.41
C ASN A 103 -5.42 -3.91 14.38
N PRO A 104 -4.55 -3.39 13.49
CA PRO A 104 -3.88 -4.22 12.52
C PRO A 104 -2.86 -5.14 13.19
N PRO A 105 -2.63 -6.36 12.67
CA PRO A 105 -1.59 -7.25 13.15
C PRO A 105 -0.19 -6.61 13.12
N ALA A 106 0.69 -7.04 14.01
CA ALA A 106 2.03 -6.45 14.16
C ALA A 106 2.86 -6.49 12.86
N ASP A 107 2.70 -7.52 12.05
CA ASP A 107 3.40 -7.68 10.78
C ASP A 107 2.85 -6.78 9.65
N TRP A 108 1.73 -6.08 9.88
CA TRP A 108 1.18 -5.04 9.01
C TRP A 108 1.60 -3.63 9.40
N ILE A 109 2.32 -3.48 10.52
CA ILE A 109 2.73 -2.18 11.07
C ILE A 109 4.24 -2.02 10.94
N GLY A 110 4.66 -0.93 10.29
CA GLY A 110 6.04 -0.50 10.21
C GLY A 110 6.40 0.59 11.24
N PRO A 111 7.67 0.75 11.61
CA PRO A 111 8.11 1.80 12.53
C PRO A 111 7.88 3.21 11.97
N VAL A 112 8.01 3.37 10.64
CA VAL A 112 7.87 4.64 9.92
C VAL A 112 7.29 4.38 8.53
N VAL A 113 6.81 5.44 7.88
CA VAL A 113 6.44 5.39 6.46
C VAL A 113 7.69 5.14 5.63
N LYS A 114 7.66 4.11 4.80
CA LYS A 114 8.71 3.76 3.84
C LYS A 114 8.19 3.89 2.41
N SER A 115 9.09 4.02 1.44
CA SER A 115 8.70 3.89 0.02
C SER A 115 8.21 2.47 -0.24
N ARG A 116 7.26 2.32 -1.17
CA ARG A 116 6.71 1.02 -1.58
C ARG A 116 7.73 0.19 -2.34
N PHE A 117 8.37 0.82 -3.33
CA PHE A 117 9.38 0.20 -4.16
C PHE A 117 10.71 0.94 -4.02
N LEU A 118 11.80 0.22 -4.28
CA LEU A 118 13.16 0.73 -4.30
C LEU A 118 13.68 0.63 -5.74
N ARG A 119 14.21 1.74 -6.24
CA ARG A 119 14.87 1.78 -7.54
C ARG A 119 16.18 0.98 -7.48
N VAL A 120 16.36 0.09 -8.45
CA VAL A 120 17.58 -0.66 -8.69
C VAL A 120 18.16 -0.19 -10.02
N GLY A 121 19.28 0.51 -9.95
CA GLY A 121 19.89 1.18 -11.09
C GLY A 121 21.16 1.93 -10.71
N GLY A 122 21.77 2.58 -11.70
CA GLY A 122 22.99 3.37 -11.51
C GLY A 122 22.77 4.67 -10.73
N ARG A 123 23.82 5.50 -10.59
CA ARG A 123 23.70 6.81 -9.91
C ARG A 123 22.71 7.77 -10.59
N LYS A 124 22.61 7.72 -11.92
CA LYS A 124 21.65 8.51 -12.71
C LYS A 124 20.42 7.64 -13.03
N LYS A 125 19.23 8.23 -12.98
CA LYS A 125 17.99 7.59 -13.42
C LYS A 125 18.08 7.31 -14.93
N LEU A 126 17.80 6.07 -15.32
CA LEU A 126 17.80 5.59 -16.69
C LEU A 126 16.51 4.79 -16.94
N ASP A 127 16.09 4.70 -18.20
CA ASP A 127 14.88 3.96 -18.59
C ASP A 127 15.02 2.44 -18.35
N THR A 128 16.25 1.95 -18.23
CA THR A 128 16.56 0.54 -17.90
C THR A 128 16.51 0.24 -16.41
N ASP A 129 16.27 1.25 -15.56
CA ASP A 129 16.18 1.03 -14.12
C ASP A 129 14.97 0.15 -13.79
N THR A 130 15.17 -0.80 -12.87
CA THR A 130 14.10 -1.65 -12.37
C THR A 130 13.74 -1.27 -10.93
N TYR A 131 12.66 -1.83 -10.42
CA TYR A 131 12.20 -1.54 -9.08
C TYR A 131 11.80 -2.82 -8.37
N ILE A 132 12.23 -2.94 -7.11
CA ILE A 132 11.96 -4.09 -6.25
C ILE A 132 11.12 -3.65 -5.05
N VAL A 133 10.39 -4.59 -4.46
CA VAL A 133 9.62 -4.36 -3.24
C VAL A 133 10.56 -3.90 -2.12
N ASN A 134 10.17 -2.84 -1.43
CA ASN A 134 10.83 -2.46 -0.18
C ASN A 134 10.39 -3.42 0.94
N LEU A 135 11.26 -4.34 1.36
CA LEU A 135 10.95 -5.31 2.41
C LEU A 135 10.67 -4.66 3.79
N GLN A 136 11.06 -3.40 3.98
CA GLN A 136 10.74 -2.62 5.19
C GLN A 136 9.39 -1.90 5.10
N TRP A 137 8.73 -1.90 3.94
CA TRP A 137 7.43 -1.29 3.78
C TRP A 137 6.35 -2.10 4.48
N ARG A 138 5.41 -1.39 5.09
CA ARG A 138 4.22 -1.94 5.71
C ARG A 138 3.00 -1.07 5.40
N PRO A 139 1.79 -1.64 5.29
CA PRO A 139 0.58 -0.87 4.99
C PRO A 139 0.23 0.17 6.06
N PHE A 140 0.54 -0.12 7.32
CA PHE A 140 0.39 0.80 8.44
C PHE A 140 1.75 1.21 9.00
N SER A 141 1.79 2.37 9.65
CA SER A 141 2.99 2.82 10.37
C SER A 141 2.61 3.51 11.66
N HIS A 142 3.48 3.50 12.67
CA HIS A 142 3.28 4.32 13.86
C HIS A 142 3.24 5.80 13.49
N THR A 143 2.22 6.50 13.98
CA THR A 143 2.13 7.96 13.88
C THR A 143 3.11 8.56 14.88
N VAL A 144 4.32 8.85 14.41
CA VAL A 144 5.30 9.65 15.17
C VAL A 144 5.03 11.12 14.84
N ALA A 145 4.85 11.96 15.84
CA ALA A 145 4.62 13.39 15.62
C ALA A 145 5.85 14.00 14.91
N LYS A 146 5.62 14.94 13.98
CA LYS A 146 6.67 15.58 13.17
C LYS A 146 7.83 16.14 14.01
N ARG A 147 7.52 16.65 15.20
CA ARG A 147 8.49 17.17 16.19
C ARG A 147 9.41 16.07 16.75
N GLU A 148 8.86 14.90 17.02
CA GLU A 148 9.60 13.77 17.60
C GLU A 148 10.50 13.09 16.57
N ARG A 149 10.08 13.04 15.30
CA ARG A 149 10.95 12.59 14.20
C ARG A 149 12.20 13.46 14.08
N LYS A 150 12.03 14.78 14.12
CA LYS A 150 13.14 15.74 14.05
C LYS A 150 14.11 15.57 15.23
N ILE A 151 13.58 15.38 16.44
CA ILE A 151 14.41 15.15 17.64
C ILE A 151 15.18 13.82 17.56
N ALA A 152 14.55 12.73 17.12
CA ALA A 152 15.22 11.43 16.99
C ALA A 152 16.29 11.42 15.89
N GLU A 153 16.05 12.13 14.79
CA GLU A 153 16.99 12.30 13.68
C GLU A 153 18.21 13.15 14.09
N GLU A 154 17.99 14.24 14.84
CA GLU A 154 19.05 15.08 15.40
C GLU A 154 19.85 14.37 16.51
N ALA A 155 19.21 13.49 17.28
CA ALA A 155 19.82 12.77 18.40
C ALA A 155 20.44 11.41 18.03
N VAL A 156 20.33 10.96 16.77
CA VAL A 156 20.71 9.59 16.33
C VAL A 156 20.14 8.51 17.28
N ALA A 157 18.91 8.72 17.76
CA ALA A 157 18.27 7.87 18.75
C ALA A 157 17.13 7.06 18.12
N ALA A 158 16.91 5.83 18.61
CA ALA A 158 15.77 5.02 18.18
C ALA A 158 14.44 5.62 18.67
N LEU A 159 13.41 5.54 17.83
CA LEU A 159 12.07 6.00 18.17
C LEU A 159 11.46 5.11 19.27
N PRO A 160 10.76 5.68 20.27
CA PRO A 160 10.13 4.90 21.33
C PRO A 160 9.01 4.01 20.76
N SER A 161 8.93 2.76 21.23
CA SER A 161 7.83 1.85 20.89
C SER A 161 6.51 2.37 21.44
N ARG A 162 5.52 2.58 20.58
CA ARG A 162 4.18 3.04 20.98
C ARG A 162 3.10 2.10 20.45
N PRO A 163 1.97 1.96 21.16
CA PRO A 163 0.81 1.30 20.59
C PRO A 163 0.38 2.02 19.31
N TYR A 164 -0.09 1.25 18.33
CA TYR A 164 -0.60 1.79 17.08
C TYR A 164 -1.78 2.75 17.33
N ARG A 165 -1.83 3.84 16.57
CA ARG A 165 -2.94 4.79 16.57
C ARG A 165 -3.17 5.26 15.14
N LEU A 166 -4.42 5.24 14.69
CA LEU A 166 -4.81 5.79 13.40
C LEU A 166 -4.45 7.28 13.32
N SER A 167 -3.94 7.72 12.16
CA SER A 167 -3.68 9.13 11.90
C SER A 167 -4.99 9.91 11.77
N GLN A 168 -5.05 11.09 12.39
CA GLN A 168 -6.22 11.99 12.34
C GLN A 168 -6.68 12.33 10.91
N GLY A 169 -5.77 12.41 9.95
CA GLY A 169 -6.10 12.61 8.52
C GLY A 169 -6.89 11.46 7.88
N SER A 170 -6.81 10.25 8.43
CA SER A 170 -7.60 9.09 7.98
C SER A 170 -8.98 9.00 8.66
N VAL A 171 -9.17 9.72 9.78
CA VAL A 171 -10.45 9.76 10.51
C VAL A 171 -11.36 10.87 9.97
N ALA A 172 -10.78 11.97 9.47
CA ALA A 172 -11.51 13.14 8.97
C ALA A 172 -12.09 12.99 7.54
N GLN A 173 -11.94 11.83 6.90
CA GLN A 173 -12.43 11.56 5.53
C GLN A 173 -13.58 10.53 5.50
N ALA A 174 -14.12 10.14 6.66
CA ALA A 174 -15.26 9.25 6.80
C ALA A 174 -16.56 10.04 6.98
#